data_AF-A0A0N4U5U0-F1
#
_entry.id   AF-A0A0N4U5U0-F1
#
_cell.length_a   1.000
_cell.length_b   1.000
_cell.length_c   1.000
_cell.angle_alpha   90.00
_cell.angle_beta   90.00
_cell.angle_gamma   90.00
#
_symmetry.space_group_name_H-M   'P 1'
#
loop_
_entity.id
_entity.type
_entity.pdbx_description
1 polymer ?
#
loop_
_entity_poly.entity_id
_entity_poly.type
_entity_poly.pdbx_seq_one_letter_code
_entity_poly.pdbx_strand_id
1 'polypeptide(L)'
;MKEFIQVNLDCEKPYKCEVCDRSFRVKSTLSQHLRVHEKVAPQEICAVCNKCYCSQSALRKHLRTTHAGEILQKYGFYGFNCLS
;
A
#
# COMPACT_ATOMS: atom_id res chain seq x y z
N MET A 1 -9.80 7.56 17.38
CA MET A 1 -8.57 7.37 16.58
C MET A 1 -7.88 8.72 16.49
N LYS A 2 -6.67 8.87 17.02
CA LYS A 2 -5.91 10.13 16.91
C LYS A 2 -5.39 10.21 15.48
N GLU A 3 -5.87 11.17 14.70
CA GLU A 3 -5.35 11.42 13.35
C GLU A 3 -3.99 12.13 13.52
N PHE A 4 -2.90 11.36 13.65
CA PHE A 4 -1.52 11.86 13.63
C PHE A 4 -1.14 12.26 12.20
N ILE A 5 -1.86 13.26 11.69
CA ILE A 5 -1.77 13.76 10.33
C ILE A 5 -1.14 15.15 10.40
N GLN A 6 0.09 15.24 9.92
CA GLN A 6 0.76 16.52 9.73
C GLN A 6 0.43 17.04 8.34
N VAL A 7 -0.24 18.19 8.25
CA VAL A 7 -0.48 18.87 6.98
C VAL A 7 0.71 19.79 6.69
N ASN A 8 1.53 19.41 5.72
CA ASN A 8 2.61 20.20 5.16
C ASN A 8 2.10 21.05 3.99
N LEU A 9 2.70 22.22 3.80
CA LEU A 9 2.42 23.13 2.67
C LEU A 9 3.03 22.63 1.34
N ASP A 10 3.52 21.39 1.30
CA ASP A 10 4.00 20.79 0.07
C ASP A 10 2.81 20.51 -0.86
N CYS A 11 2.77 21.18 -2.02
CA CYS A 11 1.70 21.03 -3.01
C CYS A 11 1.57 19.59 -3.53
N GLU A 12 2.63 18.80 -3.47
CA GLU A 12 2.64 17.46 -4.03
C GLU A 12 2.17 16.38 -3.06
N LYS A 13 2.41 16.52 -1.74
CA LYS A 13 2.07 15.54 -0.70
C LYS A 13 1.85 16.23 0.66
N PRO A 14 0.73 16.94 0.85
CA PRO A 14 0.50 17.69 2.07
C PRO A 14 0.29 16.80 3.30
N TYR A 15 -0.16 15.56 3.18
CA TYR A 15 -0.54 14.75 4.34
C TYR A 15 0.58 13.80 4.76
N LYS A 16 1.36 14.15 5.78
CA LYS A 16 2.47 13.33 6.31
C LYS A 16 2.07 12.53 7.54
N CYS A 17 2.48 11.27 7.59
CA CYS A 17 2.40 10.40 8.76
C CYS A 17 3.49 10.78 9.77
N GLU A 18 3.12 11.07 11.01
CA GLU A 18 4.08 11.39 12.08
C GLU A 18 4.83 10.16 12.61
N VAL A 19 4.40 8.94 12.25
CA VAL A 19 4.97 7.70 12.82
C VAL A 19 6.03 7.06 11.91
N CYS A 20 5.96 7.25 10.58
CA CYS A 20 6.96 6.71 9.64
C CYS A 20 7.38 7.66 8.51
N ASP A 21 7.11 8.97 8.68
CA ASP A 21 7.50 10.03 7.75
C ASP A 21 6.98 9.91 6.31
N ARG A 22 5.98 9.04 6.06
CA ARG A 22 5.35 8.91 4.74
C ARG A 22 4.37 10.03 4.44
N SER A 23 4.55 10.70 3.30
CA SER A 23 3.64 11.75 2.82
C SER A 23 2.69 11.26 1.73
N PHE A 24 1.46 11.73 1.76
CA PHE A 24 0.35 11.36 0.90
C PHE A 24 -0.33 12.59 0.31
N ARG A 25 -0.88 12.43 -0.91
CA ARG A 25 -1.66 13.46 -1.61
C ARG A 25 -3.06 13.67 -1.02
N VAL A 26 -3.61 12.64 -0.40
CA VAL A 26 -5.01 12.59 0.02
C VAL A 26 -5.09 12.14 1.47
N LYS A 27 -5.90 12.85 2.25
CA LYS A 27 -6.15 12.53 3.67
C LYS A 27 -6.65 11.10 3.86
N SER A 28 -7.57 10.61 3.02
CA SER A 28 -8.12 9.26 3.11
C SER A 28 -7.06 8.15 2.99
N THR A 29 -6.07 8.34 2.11
CA THR A 29 -4.94 7.41 1.96
C THR A 29 -4.06 7.41 3.22
N LEU A 30 -3.85 8.58 3.83
CA LEU A 30 -3.13 8.68 5.09
C LEU A 30 -3.93 8.04 6.25
N SER A 31 -5.23 8.27 6.37
CA SER A 31 -6.05 7.62 7.41
C SER A 31 -6.06 6.09 7.25
N GLN A 32 -6.09 5.58 6.01
CA GLN A 32 -5.90 4.14 5.76
C GLN A 32 -4.52 3.66 6.22
N HIS A 33 -3.48 4.46 5.99
CA HIS A 33 -2.13 4.18 6.43
C HIS A 33 -1.98 4.22 7.97
N LEU A 34 -2.68 5.08 8.69
CA LEU A 34 -2.64 5.11 10.16
C LEU A 34 -3.14 3.80 10.78
N ARG A 35 -4.10 3.10 10.15
CA ARG A 35 -4.54 1.76 10.59
C ARG A 35 -3.42 0.72 10.63
N VAL A 36 -2.36 0.95 9.86
CA VAL A 36 -1.17 0.10 9.81
C VAL A 36 -0.36 0.25 11.10
N HIS A 37 -0.27 1.46 11.64
CA HIS A 37 0.35 1.73 12.93
C HIS A 37 -0.49 1.18 14.09
N GLU A 38 -1.81 1.22 13.97
CA GLU A 38 -2.72 0.60 14.94
C GLU A 38 -2.70 -0.96 14.90
N LYS A 39 -1.84 -1.58 14.08
CA LYS A 39 -1.73 -3.04 13.87
C LYS A 39 -3.02 -3.72 13.37
N VAL A 40 -3.95 -2.98 12.73
CA VAL A 40 -5.25 -3.52 12.26
C VAL A 40 -5.35 -3.57 10.73
N ALA A 41 -4.30 -4.05 10.05
CA ALA A 41 -4.40 -4.78 8.77
C ALA A 41 -2.99 -5.05 8.19
N PRO A 42 -2.72 -6.23 7.62
CA PRO A 42 -1.53 -6.48 6.83
C PRO A 42 -1.57 -5.59 5.58
N GLN A 43 -0.68 -4.60 5.50
CA GLN A 43 -0.37 -3.98 4.23
C GLN A 43 0.59 -4.89 3.49
N GLU A 44 0.35 -5.03 2.20
CA GLU A 44 1.12 -5.91 1.35
C GLU A 44 2.36 -5.15 0.89
N ILE A 45 3.53 -5.51 1.44
CA ILE A 45 4.80 -4.92 1.05
C ILE A 45 5.46 -5.74 -0.06
N CYS A 46 5.91 -5.07 -1.11
CA CYS A 46 6.71 -5.71 -2.14
C CYS A 46 8.07 -6.05 -1.55
N ALA A 47 8.40 -7.34 -1.43
CA ALA A 47 9.69 -7.79 -0.92
C ALA A 47 10.87 -7.41 -1.83
N VAL A 48 10.61 -7.03 -3.08
CA VAL A 48 11.66 -6.68 -4.06
C VAL A 48 12.02 -5.20 -4.01
N CYS A 49 11.03 -4.29 -3.91
CA CYS A 49 11.29 -2.84 -3.89
C CYS A 49 10.78 -2.11 -2.62
N ASN A 50 10.29 -2.84 -1.62
CA ASN A 50 9.74 -2.32 -0.36
C ASN A 50 8.61 -1.29 -0.49
N LYS A 51 7.91 -1.25 -1.64
CA LYS A 51 6.69 -0.47 -1.80
C LYS A 51 5.52 -1.12 -1.05
N CYS A 52 4.77 -0.34 -0.28
CA CYS A 52 3.56 -0.81 0.41
C CYS A 52 2.31 -0.59 -0.43
N TYR A 53 1.41 -1.57 -0.39
CA TYR A 53 0.12 -1.54 -1.07
C TYR A 53 -1.00 -1.79 -0.07
N CYS A 54 -2.09 -1.03 -0.22
CA CYS A 54 -3.27 -1.13 0.61
C CYS A 54 -4.16 -2.34 0.33
N SER A 55 -3.81 -3.13 -0.68
CA SER A 55 -4.52 -4.35 -1.05
C SER A 55 -3.58 -5.34 -1.73
N GLN A 56 -3.87 -6.62 -1.56
CA GLN A 56 -3.15 -7.69 -2.22
C GLN A 56 -3.25 -7.56 -3.75
N SER A 57 -4.43 -7.23 -4.28
CA SER A 57 -4.62 -7.02 -5.72
C SER A 57 -3.71 -5.92 -6.30
N ALA A 58 -3.50 -4.83 -5.57
CA ALA A 58 -2.60 -3.76 -5.98
C ALA A 58 -1.14 -4.20 -5.93
N LEU A 59 -0.73 -4.94 -4.88
CA LEU A 59 0.59 -5.57 -4.84
C LEU A 59 0.76 -6.51 -6.03
N ARG A 60 -0.16 -7.45 -6.26
CA ARG A 60 -0.10 -8.40 -7.39
C ARG A 60 0.03 -7.71 -8.74
N LYS A 61 -0.73 -6.64 -8.98
CA LYS A 61 -0.63 -5.86 -10.22
C LYS A 61 0.76 -5.25 -10.36
N HIS A 62 1.28 -4.63 -9.31
CA HIS A 62 2.64 -4.09 -9.30
C HIS A 62 3.70 -5.16 -9.55
N LEU A 63 3.60 -6.31 -8.89
CA LEU A 63 4.52 -7.43 -9.10
C LEU A 63 4.45 -7.89 -10.56
N ARG A 64 3.26 -7.94 -11.18
CA ARG A 64 3.10 -8.29 -12.60
C ARG A 64 3.61 -7.20 -13.56
N THR A 65 3.47 -5.91 -13.26
CA THR A 65 3.84 -4.83 -14.20
C THR A 65 5.27 -4.34 -14.04
N THR A 66 5.83 -4.46 -12.84
CA THR A 66 7.15 -3.90 -12.47
C THR A 66 8.17 -5.00 -12.22
N HIS A 67 7.73 -6.14 -11.66
CA HIS A 67 8.57 -7.30 -11.37
C HIS A 67 8.12 -8.52 -12.17
N ALA A 68 7.52 -8.31 -13.35
CA ALA A 68 6.80 -9.32 -14.14
C ALA A 68 7.57 -10.64 -14.27
N GLY A 69 8.89 -10.55 -14.41
CA GLY A 69 9.79 -11.69 -14.55
C GLY A 69 10.10 -12.46 -13.26
N GLU A 70 9.88 -11.90 -12.07
CA GLU A 70 10.37 -12.50 -10.82
C GLU A 70 9.28 -13.16 -9.95
N ILE A 71 7.99 -12.82 -10.10
CA ILE A 71 7.02 -13.03 -9.00
C ILE A 71 5.77 -13.84 -9.36
N LEU A 72 5.57 -14.19 -10.62
CA LEU A 72 4.44 -15.05 -11.02
C LEU A 72 4.46 -16.43 -10.34
N GLN A 73 5.60 -16.89 -9.82
CA GLN A 73 5.74 -18.23 -9.26
C GLN A 73 5.46 -18.36 -7.75
N LYS A 74 5.66 -17.30 -6.93
CA LYS A 74 5.71 -17.53 -5.47
C LYS A 74 4.35 -17.48 -4.77
N TYR A 75 3.40 -16.70 -5.28
CA TYR A 75 2.09 -16.58 -4.66
C TYR A 75 1.05 -17.15 -5.62
N GLY A 76 0.71 -18.42 -5.43
CA GLY A 76 -0.22 -19.17 -6.26
C GLY A 76 -1.47 -18.38 -6.67
N PHE A 77 -1.82 -18.55 -7.94
CA PHE A 77 -3.03 -18.06 -8.58
C PHE A 77 -4.23 -18.85 -8.02
N TYR A 78 -4.71 -18.51 -6.82
CA TYR A 78 -6.03 -18.98 -6.38
C TYR A 78 -7.11 -18.16 -7.10
N GLY A 79 -7.53 -18.68 -8.24
CA GLY A 79 -8.91 -18.63 -8.70
C GLY A 79 -9.47 -17.29 -9.17
N PHE A 80 -9.18 -16.91 -10.42
CA PHE A 80 -10.29 -16.54 -11.31
C PHE A 80 -10.79 -17.83 -11.97
N ASN A 81 -11.64 -18.56 -11.26
CA ASN A 81 -12.64 -19.41 -11.91
C ASN A 81 -13.91 -18.57 -12.02
N CYS A 82 -13.95 -17.67 -13.00
CA CYS A 82 -15.21 -17.32 -13.62
C CYS A 82 -15.38 -18.29 -14.78
N LEU A 83 -15.88 -19.49 -14.47
CA LEU A 83 -16.62 -20.28 -15.45
C LEU A 83 -17.90 -19.51 -15.74
N SER A 84 -17.94 -18.84 -16.89
CA SER A 84 -19.09 -18.56 -17.75
C SER A 84 -18.57 -18.18 -19.13
#